data_AF-A0A7W0ZBU9-F1
#
_entry.id   AF-A0A7W0ZBU9-F1
#
_cell.length_a   1.000
_cell.length_b   1.000
_cell.length_c   1.000
_cell.angle_alpha   90.00
_cell.angle_beta   90.00
_cell.angle_gamma   90.00
#
_symmetry.space_group_name_H-M   'P 1'
#
loop_
_entity.id
_entity.type
_entity.pdbx_description
1 polymer ?
#
loop_
_entity_poly.entity_id
_entity_poly.type
_entity_poly.pdbx_seq_one_letter_code
_entity_poly.pdbx_strand_id
1 'polypeptide(L)'
;MPRAALLVLGALALTGAVEVAAGPGWPDVAGDTAAGAALFCAAVVAALRPNGRRVGLLLGLAGAAWLAGTVDGSLAALHRGPLVHALLAFPDGRVRSAVAVAATTVAYATGAVPDLANAEWL
;
A
#
# COMPACT_ATOMS: atom_id res chain seq x y z
N MET A 1 13.71 8.75 16.02
CA MET A 1 14.66 8.21 15.03
C MET A 1 14.94 6.71 15.17
N PRO A 2 15.35 6.14 16.33
CA PRO A 2 15.75 4.73 16.40
C PRO A 2 14.59 3.75 16.12
N ARG A 3 13.39 4.05 16.59
CA ARG A 3 12.20 3.20 16.39
C ARG A 3 11.76 3.09 14.92
N ALA A 4 11.92 4.16 14.15
CA ALA A 4 11.57 4.14 12.73
C ALA A 4 12.61 3.40 11.89
N ALA A 5 13.89 3.57 12.22
CA ALA A 5 14.96 2.79 11.60
C ALA A 5 14.78 1.28 11.87
N LEU A 6 14.39 0.90 13.08
CA LEU A 6 14.08 -0.49 13.43
C LEU A 6 12.87 -1.05 12.66
N LEU A 7 11.84 -0.24 12.43
CA LEU A 7 10.67 -0.67 11.65
C LEU A 7 10.98 -0.81 10.16
N VAL A 8 11.77 0.10 9.60
CA VAL A 8 12.26 0.02 8.21
C VAL A 8 13.19 -1.17 8.03
N LEU A 9 14.14 -1.37 8.95
CA LEU A 9 15.04 -2.52 8.94
C LEU A 9 14.29 -3.84 9.16
N GLY A 10 13.25 -3.85 10.00
CA GLY A 10 12.37 -4.99 10.19
C GLY A 10 11.56 -5.33 8.94
N ALA A 11 11.02 -4.32 8.26
CA ALA A 11 10.31 -4.51 6.98
C ALA A 11 11.25 -5.04 5.89
N LEU A 12 12.45 -4.45 5.75
CA LEU A 12 13.48 -4.91 4.80
C LEU A 12 13.97 -6.32 5.12
N ALA A 13 14.18 -6.66 6.39
CA ALA A 13 14.57 -7.99 6.82
C ALA A 13 13.46 -9.02 6.55
N LEU A 14 12.20 -8.64 6.71
CA LEU A 14 11.05 -9.49 6.37
C LEU A 14 10.99 -9.73 4.86
N THR A 15 11.22 -8.72 4.02
CA THR A 15 11.28 -8.88 2.57
C THR A 15 12.40 -9.83 2.16
N GLY A 16 13.62 -9.64 2.70
CA GLY A 16 14.75 -10.52 2.41
C GLY A 16 14.52 -11.95 2.91
N ALA A 17 13.85 -12.14 4.05
CA ALA A 17 13.50 -13.47 4.55
C ALA A 17 12.50 -14.20 3.65
N VAL A 18 11.52 -13.48 3.09
CA VAL A 18 10.54 -14.03 2.14
C VAL A 18 11.23 -14.40 0.82
N GLU A 19 12.14 -13.56 0.32
CA GLU A 19 12.90 -13.84 -0.91
C GLU A 19 13.77 -15.10 -0.78
N VAL A 20 14.44 -15.28 0.36
CA VAL A 20 15.25 -16.48 0.65
C VAL A 20 14.36 -17.73 0.80
N ALA A 21 13.16 -17.60 1.35
CA ALA A 21 12.23 -18.71 1.54
C ALA A 21 11.51 -19.14 0.25
N ALA A 22 11.34 -18.23 -0.72
CA ALA A 22 10.57 -18.49 -1.94
C ALA A 22 11.31 -19.37 -2.98
N GLY A 23 12.64 -19.44 -2.93
CA GLY A 23 13.46 -20.21 -3.88
C GLY A 23 13.42 -19.68 -5.33
N PRO A 24 14.20 -20.26 -6.26
CA PRO A 24 14.24 -19.81 -7.64
C PRO A 24 12.96 -20.23 -8.37
N GLY A 25 12.07 -19.28 -8.67
CA GLY A 25 10.88 -19.57 -9.49
C GLY A 25 9.65 -18.67 -9.30
N TRP A 26 9.65 -17.72 -8.35
CA TRP A 26 8.46 -16.91 -8.04
C TRP A 26 8.73 -15.40 -8.16
N PRO A 27 8.70 -14.83 -9.38
CA PRO A 27 8.85 -13.38 -9.56
C PRO A 27 7.72 -12.56 -8.92
N ASP A 28 6.50 -13.09 -8.85
CA ASP A 28 5.31 -12.32 -8.46
C ASP A 28 5.22 -12.10 -6.93
N VAL A 29 5.47 -13.14 -6.12
CA VAL A 29 5.39 -13.04 -4.66
C VAL A 29 6.51 -12.17 -4.09
N ALA A 30 7.73 -12.26 -4.65
CA ALA A 30 8.83 -11.39 -4.26
C ALA A 30 8.53 -9.92 -4.59
N GLY A 31 7.97 -9.66 -5.79
CA GLY A 31 7.54 -8.33 -6.21
C GLY A 31 6.47 -7.73 -5.31
N ASP A 32 5.43 -8.50 -5.00
CA ASP A 32 4.35 -8.05 -4.12
C ASP A 32 4.82 -7.79 -2.68
N THR A 33 5.68 -8.66 -2.16
CA THR A 33 6.23 -8.51 -0.82
C THR A 33 7.11 -7.25 -0.74
N ALA A 34 7.91 -7.00 -1.76
CA ALA A 34 8.71 -5.79 -1.87
C ALA A 34 7.84 -4.53 -1.98
N ALA A 35 6.76 -4.56 -2.76
CA ALA A 35 5.81 -3.46 -2.86
C ALA A 35 5.13 -3.14 -1.52
N GLY A 36 4.61 -4.17 -0.83
CA GLY A 36 4.02 -4.03 0.50
C GLY A 36 5.01 -3.46 1.52
N ALA A 37 6.24 -3.96 1.56
CA ALA A 37 7.29 -3.49 2.45
C ALA A 37 7.73 -2.05 2.15
N ALA A 38 7.83 -1.68 0.87
CA ALA A 38 8.14 -0.31 0.46
C ALA A 38 7.06 0.67 0.96
N LEU A 39 5.79 0.28 0.88
CA LEU A 39 4.67 1.09 1.38
C LEU A 39 4.70 1.23 2.90
N PHE A 40 5.05 0.18 3.66
CA PHE A 40 5.26 0.30 5.10
C PHE A 40 6.45 1.20 5.45
N CYS A 41 7.57 1.09 4.73
CA CYS A 41 8.71 1.99 4.90
C CYS A 41 8.29 3.44 4.65
N ALA A 42 7.57 3.70 3.56
CA ALA A 42 7.04 5.01 3.22
C ALA A 42 6.05 5.52 4.28
N ALA A 43 5.20 4.65 4.81
CA ALA A 43 4.27 4.96 5.91
C ALA A 43 5.00 5.45 7.16
N VAL A 44 6.06 4.74 7.55
CA VAL A 44 6.89 5.13 8.69
C VAL A 44 7.56 6.48 8.42
N VAL A 45 8.21 6.65 7.27
CA VAL A 45 8.90 7.91 6.91
C VAL A 45 7.92 9.09 6.88
N ALA A 46 6.74 8.90 6.31
CA ALA A 46 5.69 9.91 6.27
C ALA A 46 5.19 10.26 7.67
N ALA A 47 4.95 9.26 8.53
CA ALA A 47 4.46 9.47 9.90
C ALA A 47 5.45 10.24 10.80
N LEU A 48 6.74 10.28 10.45
CA LEU A 48 7.75 11.08 11.14
C LEU A 48 7.73 12.57 10.78
N ARG A 49 7.05 12.95 9.68
CA ARG A 49 6.92 14.35 9.28
C ARG A 49 5.84 15.02 10.16
N PRO A 50 5.98 16.31 10.53
CA PRO A 50 5.03 17.02 11.41
C PRO A 50 3.55 16.88 11.01
N ASN A 51 3.26 16.87 9.71
CA ASN A 51 1.90 16.75 9.16
C ASN A 51 1.66 15.44 8.39
N GLY A 52 2.58 14.48 8.43
CA GLY A 52 2.53 13.30 7.57
C GLY A 52 1.85 12.08 8.17
N ARG A 53 1.32 12.15 9.41
CA ARG A 53 0.66 11.02 10.08
C ARG A 53 -0.50 10.42 9.27
N ARG A 54 -1.33 11.27 8.66
CA ARG A 54 -2.49 10.83 7.88
C ARG A 54 -2.06 10.11 6.60
N VAL A 55 -1.13 10.69 5.84
CA VAL A 55 -0.62 10.05 4.63
C VAL A 55 0.17 8.78 4.98
N GLY A 56 0.86 8.75 6.12
CA GLY A 56 1.51 7.56 6.66
C GLY A 56 0.51 6.43 6.93
N LEU A 57 -0.64 6.72 7.55
CA LEU A 57 -1.70 5.72 7.73
C LEU A 57 -2.23 5.19 6.39
N LEU A 58 -2.44 6.06 5.39
CA LEU A 58 -2.91 5.63 4.07
C LEU A 58 -1.90 4.71 3.37
N LEU A 59 -0.61 5.05 3.43
CA LEU A 59 0.47 4.21 2.89
C LEU A 59 0.57 2.88 3.63
N GLY A 60 0.38 2.87 4.96
CA GLY A 60 0.38 1.65 5.76
C GLY A 60 -0.81 0.74 5.42
N LEU A 61 -2.00 1.31 5.23
CA LEU A 61 -3.18 0.58 4.75
C LEU A 61 -2.99 0.04 3.34
N ALA A 62 -2.37 0.80 2.44
CA ALA A 62 -2.02 0.34 1.10
C ALA A 62 -1.07 -0.86 1.17
N GLY A 63 0.00 -0.79 1.98
CA GLY A 63 0.95 -1.90 2.15
C GLY A 63 0.30 -3.14 2.76
N ALA A 64 -0.55 -2.98 3.77
CA ALA A 64 -1.30 -4.08 4.38
C ALA A 64 -2.25 -4.75 3.38
N ALA A 65 -2.99 -3.96 2.61
CA ALA A 65 -3.90 -4.46 1.58
C ALA A 65 -3.15 -5.15 0.43
N TRP A 66 -1.96 -4.66 0.06
CA TRP A 66 -1.12 -5.29 -0.95
C TRP A 66 -0.69 -6.70 -0.51
N LEU A 67 -0.15 -6.83 0.70
CA LEU A 67 0.25 -8.13 1.24
C LEU A 67 -0.95 -9.07 1.43
N ALA A 68 -2.11 -8.53 1.81
CA ALA A 68 -3.34 -9.32 1.87
C ALA A 68 -3.72 -9.89 0.49
N GLY A 69 -3.54 -9.11 -0.58
CA GLY A 69 -3.70 -9.54 -1.96
C GLY A 69 -2.76 -10.67 -2.39
N THR A 70 -1.53 -10.69 -1.85
CA THR A 70 -0.56 -11.79 -2.08
C THR A 70 -1.01 -13.09 -1.43
N VAL A 71 -1.70 -13.01 -0.28
CA VAL A 71 -2.22 -14.18 0.44
C VAL A 71 -3.55 -14.65 -0.14
N ASP A 72 -4.41 -13.71 -0.55
CA ASP A 72 -5.74 -13.97 -1.10
C ASP A 72 -5.98 -13.07 -2.32
N GLY A 73 -6.02 -13.68 -3.50
CA GLY A 73 -6.22 -12.96 -4.77
C GLY A 73 -7.54 -12.18 -4.84
N SER A 74 -8.55 -12.50 -4.04
CA SER A 74 -9.78 -11.71 -3.96
C SER A 74 -9.55 -10.30 -3.37
N LEU A 75 -8.45 -10.11 -2.66
CA LEU A 75 -8.03 -8.85 -2.05
C LEU A 75 -6.99 -8.10 -2.89
N ALA A 76 -6.58 -8.65 -4.04
CA ALA A 76 -5.49 -8.12 -4.86
C ALA A 76 -5.71 -6.66 -5.28
N ALA A 77 -6.95 -6.21 -5.45
CA ALA A 77 -7.25 -4.84 -5.85
C ALA A 77 -7.46 -3.86 -4.68
N LEU A 78 -7.50 -4.34 -3.43
CA LEU A 78 -7.89 -3.53 -2.28
C LEU A 78 -6.89 -2.39 -1.98
N HIS A 79 -5.63 -2.57 -2.37
CA HIS A 79 -4.58 -1.55 -2.20
C HIS A 79 -4.80 -0.30 -3.07
N ARG A 80 -5.58 -0.38 -4.16
CA ARG A 80 -5.81 0.73 -5.11
C ARG A 80 -6.45 1.94 -4.44
N GLY A 81 -7.47 1.72 -3.60
CA GLY A 81 -8.19 2.79 -2.88
C GLY A 81 -7.26 3.62 -1.98
N PRO A 82 -6.57 2.98 -1.00
CA PRO A 82 -5.61 3.67 -0.15
C PRO A 82 -4.44 4.33 -0.90
N LEU A 83 -3.96 3.77 -2.02
CA LEU A 83 -2.91 4.40 -2.85
C LEU A 83 -3.39 5.67 -3.54
N VAL A 84 -4.55 5.62 -4.20
CA VAL A 84 -5.12 6.81 -4.85
C VAL A 84 -5.42 7.87 -3.80
N HIS A 85 -5.95 7.48 -2.65
CA HIS A 85 -6.16 8.38 -1.52
C HIS A 85 -4.83 9.01 -1.05
N ALA A 86 -3.79 8.21 -0.84
CA ALA A 86 -2.48 8.72 -0.43
C ALA A 86 -1.89 9.71 -1.45
N LEU A 87 -2.02 9.42 -2.75
CA LEU A 87 -1.54 10.26 -3.85
C LEU A 87 -2.27 11.61 -3.89
N LEU A 88 -3.60 11.60 -3.83
CA LEU A 88 -4.41 12.81 -3.94
C LEU A 88 -4.44 13.64 -2.65
N ALA A 89 -4.11 13.03 -1.52
CA ALA A 89 -4.08 13.67 -0.22
C ALA A 89 -2.66 14.06 0.21
N PHE A 90 -1.63 13.80 -0.59
CA PHE A 90 -0.25 14.15 -0.27
C PHE A 90 -0.07 15.69 -0.21
N PRO A 91 0.77 16.23 0.70
CA PRO A 91 1.56 15.54 1.74
C PRO A 91 0.86 15.38 3.10
N ASP A 92 -0.25 16.07 3.35
CA ASP A 92 -0.85 16.20 4.69
C ASP A 92 -1.97 15.17 4.98
N GLY A 93 -2.29 14.32 4.01
CA GLY A 93 -3.38 13.37 4.04
C GLY A 93 -4.76 14.01 4.01
N ARG A 94 -4.92 15.19 3.38
CA ARG A 94 -6.22 15.84 3.18
C ARG A 94 -6.56 15.98 1.69
N VAL A 95 -7.68 15.41 1.29
CA VAL A 95 -8.29 15.64 -0.03
C VAL A 95 -9.04 16.98 0.01
N ARG A 96 -8.79 17.86 -0.96
CA ARG A 96 -9.31 19.26 -0.95
C ARG A 96 -10.24 19.62 -2.11
N SER A 97 -10.42 18.74 -3.09
CA SER A 97 -11.30 18.99 -4.24
C SER A 97 -12.36 17.90 -4.38
N ALA A 98 -13.54 18.28 -4.87
CA ALA A 98 -14.63 17.34 -5.13
C ALA A 98 -14.22 16.25 -6.14
N VAL A 99 -13.43 16.63 -7.15
CA VAL A 99 -12.85 15.68 -8.13
C VAL A 99 -11.96 14.65 -7.44
N ALA A 100 -11.10 15.07 -6.51
CA ALA A 100 -10.23 14.15 -5.81
C ALA A 100 -11.00 13.26 -4.80
N VAL A 101 -12.08 13.78 -4.20
CA VAL A 101 -13.00 12.95 -3.40
C VAL A 101 -13.64 11.89 -4.29
N ALA A 102 -14.21 12.30 -5.44
CA ALA A 102 -14.81 11.37 -6.39
C ALA A 102 -13.83 10.30 -6.88
N ALA A 103 -12.62 10.69 -7.28
CA ALA A 103 -11.57 9.77 -7.71
C ALA A 103 -11.19 8.77 -6.60
N THR A 104 -11.06 9.24 -5.35
CA THR A 104 -10.77 8.39 -4.20
C THR A 104 -11.92 7.41 -3.95
N THR A 105 -13.17 7.89 -3.95
CA THR A 105 -14.35 7.03 -3.77
C THR A 105 -14.46 5.96 -4.85
N VAL A 106 -14.24 6.34 -6.12
CA VAL A 106 -14.23 5.39 -7.23
C VAL A 106 -13.13 4.35 -7.04
N ALA A 107 -11.92 4.75 -6.66
CA ALA A 107 -10.81 3.83 -6.43
C ALA A 107 -11.08 2.84 -5.28
N TYR A 108 -11.76 3.27 -4.20
CA TYR A 108 -12.19 2.36 -3.14
C TYR A 108 -13.29 1.41 -3.63
N ALA A 109 -14.27 1.90 -4.38
CA ALA A 109 -15.36 1.07 -4.90
C ALA A 109 -14.85 0.01 -5.87
N THR A 110 -14.01 0.40 -6.85
CA THR A 110 -13.44 -0.55 -7.82
C THR A 110 -12.43 -1.49 -7.20
N GLY A 111 -11.69 -1.06 -6.16
CA GLY A 111 -10.77 -1.92 -5.43
C GLY A 111 -11.43 -2.92 -4.48
N ALA A 112 -12.62 -2.62 -3.96
CA ALA A 112 -13.33 -3.46 -2.98
C ALA A 112 -14.36 -4.42 -3.61
N VAL A 113 -14.75 -4.19 -4.87
CA VAL A 113 -15.75 -5.02 -5.57
C VAL A 113 -15.01 -5.87 -6.61
N PRO A 114 -14.87 -7.20 -6.41
CA PRO A 114 -14.12 -8.07 -7.32
C PRO A 114 -14.59 -8.01 -8.78
N ASP A 115 -15.90 -7.91 -9.00
CA ASP A 115 -16.47 -7.81 -10.36
C ASP A 115 -16.04 -6.53 -11.07
N LEU A 116 -15.90 -5.42 -10.33
CA LEU A 116 -15.39 -4.16 -10.88
C LEU A 116 -13.87 -4.17 -11.02
N ALA A 117 -13.17 -4.83 -10.10
CA ALA A 117 -11.71 -4.92 -10.10
C ALA A 117 -11.16 -5.66 -11.33
N ASN A 118 -11.93 -6.63 -11.83
CA ASN A 118 -11.58 -7.51 -12.96
C ASN A 118 -12.33 -7.16 -14.26
N ALA A 119 -13.07 -6.05 -14.29
CA ALA A 119 -13.77 -5.61 -15.49
C ALA A 119 -12.76 -5.16 -16.56
N GLU A 120 -12.89 -5.71 -17.77
CA GLU A 120 -11.95 -5.51 -18.89
C GLU A 120 -11.99 -4.12 -19.55
N TRP A 121 -12.95 -3.27 -19.16
CA TRP A 121 -13.13 -1.89 -19.65
C TRP A 121 -12.61 -0.80 -18.69
N LEU A 122 -11.91 -1.20 -17.62
CA LEU A 122 -11.15 -0.31 -16.73
C LEU A 122 -9.64 -0.50 -16.96
#